data_AF-A0A2S5MSQ8-F1
#
_entry.id   AF-A0A2S5MSQ8-F1
#
_cell.length_a   1.000
_cell.length_b   1.000
_cell.length_c   1.000
_cell.angle_alpha   90.00
_cell.angle_beta   90.00
_cell.angle_gamma   90.00
#
_symmetry.space_group_name_H-M   'P 1'
#
loop_
_entity.id
_entity.type
_entity.pdbx_description
1 polymer ?
#
loop_
_entity_poly.entity_id
_entity_poly.type
_entity_poly.pdbx_seq_one_letter_code
_entity_poly.pdbx_strand_id
1 'polypeptide(L)'
;MALPPLPKNAPFSAEDLAFLNQLVQRSTPLQRSWLSGFLAGLDAAQGGAGAAAAVQAVAQRPRVPLTILYGSESGNAEALAYKAKKLAGKLNCDAKVVDMGDIDVAALAKSKNLAVYISTWGEGDPPQRAVDFYKDLMSDAAPRLDGVKYAVLALGDTAYVNFCETGKKIDARLTELGATRIHDRIDLDLDFAKQAAAWTDQMLEKFSPAVEAPSATVVHVDFKGVAADDEPAEPLYTAEDPAEAEVSALVNLNGSGSTRETYHVELAVEADGFTYEPGAAIGVLPENDPALAAEVARAVGLDGDASLVLKIAKGYDITTLSRATVDAYAKLTGRKDVATLTDAEALAKFSADRQLVDLLATYPEKLTAEQLLGLLRPLPGRLYSVASSIKAHPGEAHLLVGAVRWESHGRKRGGVASTYFADRRKVGDKVRIYVKPNRHYALPADGNRPIIMIGAGTGVAPYRGFIEERVETGASGKSWLFFGERNYTNDFLYQLEWQEHLASGALTKIDVAFSRDQPEKIYVQHRLWEQRQDILAWLDEGAHLYVCGDEKGMAKDVDNTLVKILAEPLKGDEEAGRAKLKELTKAGRYQRDVY
;
A
#
# COMPACT_ATOMS: atom_id res chain seq x y z
N MET A 1 15.47 32.11 16.73
CA MET A 1 15.73 30.65 16.86
C MET A 1 16.80 30.45 17.92
N ALA A 2 16.52 29.62 18.92
CA ALA A 2 17.55 29.22 19.88
C ALA A 2 18.64 28.41 19.15
N LEU A 3 19.90 28.71 19.42
CA LEU A 3 21.01 27.92 18.87
C LEU A 3 21.01 26.52 19.51
N PRO A 4 21.27 25.46 18.74
CA PRO A 4 21.36 24.12 19.30
C PRO A 4 22.51 24.05 20.33
N PRO A 5 22.33 23.31 21.44
CA PRO A 5 23.39 23.13 22.41
C PRO A 5 24.55 22.30 21.83
N LEU A 6 25.76 22.50 22.37
CA LEU A 6 26.93 21.70 22.08
C LEU A 6 26.66 20.21 22.38
N PRO A 7 27.15 19.28 21.52
CA PRO A 7 26.97 17.84 21.72
C PRO A 7 27.50 17.34 23.07
N LYS A 8 26.82 16.37 23.68
CA LYS A 8 27.22 15.78 24.98
C LYS A 8 28.56 15.03 24.94
N ASN A 9 29.04 14.68 23.75
CA ASN A 9 30.33 14.02 23.52
C ASN A 9 31.46 15.01 23.18
N ALA A 10 31.23 16.32 23.28
CA ALA A 10 32.28 17.32 23.12
C ALA A 10 33.34 17.17 24.24
N PRO A 11 34.63 17.43 23.95
CA PRO A 11 35.75 17.12 24.84
C PRO A 11 35.91 18.15 25.98
N PHE A 12 34.83 18.44 26.69
CA PHE A 12 34.75 19.40 27.80
C PHE A 12 34.10 18.73 29.01
N SER A 13 34.40 19.22 30.21
CA SER A 13 33.70 18.73 31.40
C SER A 13 32.21 19.11 31.33
N ALA A 14 31.36 18.41 32.11
CA ALA A 14 29.93 18.72 32.14
C ALA A 14 29.65 20.17 32.61
N GLU A 15 30.48 20.69 33.51
CA GLU A 15 30.41 22.06 34.01
C GLU A 15 30.81 23.08 32.94
N ASP A 16 31.90 22.81 32.20
CA ASP A 16 32.35 23.64 31.08
C ASP A 16 31.34 23.65 29.94
N LEU A 17 30.71 22.51 29.63
CA LEU A 17 29.65 22.42 28.62
C LEU A 17 28.44 23.27 28.98
N ALA A 18 28.03 23.28 30.25
CA ALA A 18 26.93 24.11 30.71
C ALA A 18 27.27 25.61 30.54
N PHE A 19 28.48 26.01 30.92
CA PHE A 19 28.96 27.39 30.78
C PHE A 19 29.07 27.82 29.31
N LEU A 20 29.68 26.98 28.46
CA LEU A 20 29.84 27.25 27.03
C LEU A 20 28.49 27.34 26.32
N ASN A 21 27.52 26.49 26.66
CA ASN A 21 26.17 26.58 26.13
C ASN A 21 25.48 27.89 26.51
N GLN A 22 25.63 28.35 27.76
CA GLN A 22 25.11 29.65 28.17
C GLN A 22 25.78 30.82 27.43
N LEU A 23 27.10 30.77 27.23
CA LEU A 23 27.84 31.79 26.50
C LEU A 23 27.44 31.83 25.01
N VAL A 24 27.35 30.67 24.36
CA VAL A 24 26.98 30.56 22.94
C VAL A 24 25.55 31.06 22.71
N GLN A 25 24.61 30.72 23.60
CA GLN A 25 23.23 31.19 23.50
C GLN A 25 23.09 32.71 23.64
N ARG A 26 23.93 33.34 24.45
CA ARG A 26 23.86 34.79 24.75
C ARG A 26 24.73 35.66 23.82
N SER A 27 25.61 35.04 23.04
CA SER A 27 26.51 35.74 22.14
C SER A 27 25.83 36.17 20.83
N THR A 28 26.34 37.25 20.23
CA THR A 28 25.98 37.69 18.88
C THR A 28 26.85 36.99 17.82
N PRO A 29 26.45 36.96 16.54
CA PRO A 29 27.28 36.41 15.46
C PRO A 29 28.68 37.03 15.40
N LEU A 30 28.79 38.34 15.62
CA LEU A 30 30.06 39.06 15.64
C LEU A 30 30.96 38.61 16.81
N GLN A 31 30.39 38.48 18.01
CA GLN A 31 31.13 38.00 19.19
C GLN A 31 31.63 36.56 19.01
N ARG A 32 30.84 35.69 18.38
CA ARG A 32 31.27 34.32 18.07
C ARG A 32 32.40 34.27 17.05
N SER A 33 32.29 35.07 15.99
CA SER A 33 33.35 35.20 14.97
C SER A 33 34.65 35.72 15.58
N TRP A 34 34.55 36.73 16.45
CA TRP A 34 35.69 37.27 17.17
C TRP A 34 36.33 36.24 18.13
N LEU A 35 35.51 35.51 18.90
CA LEU A 35 35.99 34.48 19.82
C LEU A 35 36.70 33.33 19.07
N SER A 36 36.19 32.94 17.91
CA SER A 36 36.83 31.97 17.02
C SER A 36 38.21 32.45 16.57
N GLY A 37 38.34 33.72 16.17
CA GLY A 37 39.63 34.31 15.80
C GLY A 37 40.60 34.43 16.98
N PHE A 38 40.10 34.78 18.17
CA PHE A 38 40.90 34.87 19.39
C PHE A 38 41.49 33.51 19.78
N LEU A 39 40.67 32.45 19.80
CA LEU A 39 41.11 31.09 20.12
C LEU A 39 42.10 30.55 19.07
N ALA A 40 41.84 30.79 17.78
CA ALA A 40 42.77 30.44 16.72
C ALA A 40 44.13 31.16 16.86
N GLY A 41 44.12 32.42 17.28
CA GLY A 41 45.35 33.17 17.59
C GLY A 41 46.06 32.67 18.84
N LEU A 42 45.31 32.20 19.84
CA LEU A 42 45.84 31.65 21.10
C LEU A 42 46.56 30.32 20.86
N ASP A 43 45.98 29.45 20.03
CA ASP A 43 46.60 28.20 19.61
C ASP A 43 47.85 28.44 18.76
N ALA A 44 47.82 29.44 17.87
CA ALA A 44 48.99 29.85 17.09
C ALA A 44 50.14 30.40 17.98
N ALA A 45 49.81 31.05 19.09
CA ALA A 45 50.78 31.64 20.01
C ALA A 45 51.42 30.63 20.99
N GLN A 46 50.73 29.52 21.31
CA GLN A 46 51.20 28.52 22.27
C GLN A 46 52.17 27.47 21.69
N GLY A 47 52.65 27.64 20.45
CA GLY A 47 53.82 26.90 19.96
C GLY A 47 53.60 25.39 19.73
N GLY A 48 52.36 24.96 19.56
CA GLY A 48 52.05 23.63 19.03
C GLY A 48 52.40 23.53 17.56
N ALA A 49 53.68 23.33 17.24
CA ALA A 49 54.13 22.89 15.92
C ALA A 49 53.64 21.45 15.66
N GLY A 50 52.34 21.31 15.41
CA GLY A 50 51.66 20.11 15.02
C GLY A 50 50.62 20.49 13.98
N ALA A 51 51.10 20.67 12.75
CA ALA A 51 50.31 20.92 11.55
C ALA A 51 49.13 21.88 11.73
N ALA A 52 49.32 23.12 11.29
CA ALA A 52 48.27 23.80 10.54
C ALA A 52 47.93 22.90 9.33
N ALA A 53 47.14 21.85 9.57
CA ALA A 53 46.21 21.37 8.58
C ALA A 53 45.32 22.58 8.34
N ALA A 54 45.62 23.33 7.28
CA ALA A 54 44.56 23.92 6.50
C ALA A 54 43.40 22.91 6.54
N VAL A 55 42.21 23.36 6.92
CA VAL A 55 40.99 22.59 6.72
C VAL A 55 40.88 22.43 5.20
N GLN A 56 41.66 21.51 4.64
CA GLN A 56 41.37 20.89 3.38
C GLN A 56 40.03 20.24 3.66
N ALA A 57 39.00 20.79 3.04
CA ALA A 57 37.71 20.12 2.94
C ALA A 57 38.04 18.66 2.63
N VAL A 58 37.73 17.76 3.57
CA VAL A 58 37.78 16.32 3.30
C VAL A 58 36.94 16.17 2.05
N ALA A 59 37.56 15.84 0.92
CA ALA A 59 36.84 15.61 -0.31
C ALA A 59 35.79 14.55 0.03
N GLN A 60 34.52 14.95 0.07
CA GLN A 60 33.43 14.04 0.36
C GLN A 60 33.60 12.87 -0.61
N ARG A 61 33.75 11.65 -0.09
CA ARG A 61 33.82 10.46 -0.95
C ARG A 61 32.62 10.54 -1.89
N PRO A 62 32.82 10.47 -3.22
CA PRO A 62 31.72 10.61 -4.16
C PRO A 62 30.71 9.50 -3.86
N ARG A 63 29.50 9.91 -3.45
CA ARG A 63 28.43 8.97 -3.13
C ARG A 63 28.06 8.21 -4.39
N VAL A 64 27.79 6.91 -4.26
CA VAL A 64 27.36 6.11 -5.40
C VAL A 64 25.91 6.45 -5.71
N PRO A 65 25.58 7.00 -6.89
CA PRO A 65 24.20 7.32 -7.23
C PRO A 65 23.41 6.02 -7.40
N LEU A 66 22.27 5.90 -6.74
CA LEU A 66 21.36 4.77 -6.80
C LEU A 66 19.94 5.26 -7.08
N THR A 67 19.34 4.78 -8.17
CA THR A 67 17.90 4.97 -8.41
C THR A 67 17.16 3.76 -7.87
N ILE A 68 16.19 3.96 -6.98
CA ILE A 68 15.31 2.93 -6.45
C ILE A 68 13.94 3.17 -7.06
N LEU A 69 13.50 2.27 -7.94
CA LEU A 69 12.16 2.29 -8.49
C LEU A 69 11.23 1.44 -7.65
N TYR A 70 9.99 1.90 -7.48
CA TYR A 70 8.93 1.06 -6.95
C TYR A 70 7.68 1.08 -7.82
N GLY A 71 7.00 -0.06 -7.89
CA GLY A 71 5.61 -0.15 -8.34
C GLY A 71 4.83 -0.95 -7.31
N SER A 72 3.74 -0.36 -6.82
CA SER A 72 3.04 -0.86 -5.64
C SER A 72 1.57 -0.51 -5.73
N GLU A 73 0.68 -1.48 -5.50
CA GLU A 73 -0.76 -1.20 -5.40
C GLU A 73 -1.14 -0.92 -3.94
N SER A 74 -0.74 -1.83 -3.06
CA SER A 74 -1.10 -1.72 -1.65
C SER A 74 -0.10 -0.89 -0.84
N GLY A 75 1.13 -0.65 -1.32
CA GLY A 75 2.15 0.14 -0.59
C GLY A 75 3.31 -0.69 -0.01
N ASN A 76 3.26 -2.02 -0.10
CA ASN A 76 4.33 -2.89 0.43
C ASN A 76 5.67 -2.64 -0.29
N ALA A 77 5.68 -2.56 -1.62
CA ALA A 77 6.89 -2.33 -2.39
C ALA A 77 7.42 -0.90 -2.20
N GLU A 78 6.53 0.09 -2.07
CA GLU A 78 6.88 1.47 -1.70
C GLU A 78 7.60 1.51 -0.34
N ALA A 79 7.03 0.89 0.69
CA ALA A 79 7.62 0.85 2.02
C ALA A 79 9.02 0.21 2.02
N LEU A 80 9.21 -0.88 1.28
CA LEU A 80 10.53 -1.52 1.12
C LEU A 80 11.53 -0.59 0.40
N ALA A 81 11.11 0.13 -0.64
CA ALA A 81 11.96 1.07 -1.35
C ALA A 81 12.44 2.23 -0.46
N TYR A 82 11.56 2.80 0.37
CA TYR A 82 11.95 3.83 1.35
C TYR A 82 12.85 3.28 2.46
N LYS A 83 12.61 2.04 2.93
CA LYS A 83 13.54 1.37 3.86
C LYS A 83 14.91 1.17 3.23
N ALA A 84 14.96 0.76 1.96
CA ALA A 84 16.19 0.65 1.19
C ALA A 84 16.91 2.00 1.04
N LYS A 85 16.21 3.11 0.80
CA LYS A 85 16.79 4.47 0.79
C LYS A 85 17.47 4.81 2.12
N LYS A 86 16.79 4.57 3.25
CA LYS A 86 17.34 4.82 4.60
C LYS A 86 18.61 3.99 4.86
N LEU A 87 18.62 2.73 4.43
CA LEU A 87 19.79 1.85 4.55
C LEU A 87 20.93 2.28 3.60
N ALA A 88 20.61 2.67 2.37
CA ALA A 88 21.57 3.14 1.38
C ALA A 88 22.33 4.40 1.85
N GLY A 89 21.65 5.31 2.53
CA GLY A 89 22.27 6.50 3.14
C GLY A 89 23.36 6.17 4.16
N LYS A 90 23.25 5.02 4.86
CA LYS A 90 24.29 4.54 5.79
C LYS A 90 25.51 3.93 5.08
N LEU A 91 25.35 3.54 3.81
CA LEU A 91 26.37 2.85 2.99
C LEU A 91 27.03 3.77 1.94
N ASN A 92 26.98 5.09 2.15
CA ASN A 92 27.49 6.12 1.23
C ASN A 92 26.89 6.06 -0.20
N CYS A 93 25.68 5.52 -0.34
CA CYS A 93 24.92 5.60 -1.59
C CYS A 93 24.02 6.84 -1.56
N ASP A 94 23.99 7.60 -2.65
CA ASP A 94 23.05 8.69 -2.87
C ASP A 94 21.80 8.11 -3.55
N ALA A 95 20.85 7.67 -2.72
CA ALA A 95 19.67 6.95 -3.17
C ALA A 95 18.49 7.90 -3.42
N LYS A 96 17.92 7.84 -4.63
CA LYS A 96 16.66 8.48 -5.00
C LYS A 96 15.58 7.42 -5.20
N VAL A 97 14.47 7.53 -4.47
CA VAL A 97 13.28 6.70 -4.66
C VAL A 97 12.35 7.38 -5.66
N VAL A 98 11.83 6.63 -6.63
CA VAL A 98 10.92 7.13 -7.66
C VAL A 98 9.82 6.10 -7.93
N ASP A 99 8.57 6.56 -7.97
CA ASP A 99 7.44 5.77 -8.45
C ASP A 99 7.60 5.51 -9.96
N MET A 100 7.36 4.27 -10.40
CA MET A 100 7.34 3.94 -11.82
C MET A 100 6.37 4.81 -12.65
N GLY A 101 5.26 5.28 -12.05
CA GLY A 101 4.31 6.16 -12.74
C GLY A 101 4.85 7.58 -13.01
N ASP A 102 5.91 7.99 -12.32
CA ASP A 102 6.46 9.35 -12.37
C ASP A 102 7.79 9.44 -13.14
N ILE A 103 8.24 8.33 -13.75
CA ILE A 103 9.49 8.25 -14.51
C ILE A 103 9.28 7.71 -15.93
N ASP A 104 10.02 8.27 -16.88
CA ASP A 104 10.10 7.76 -18.25
C ASP A 104 11.23 6.71 -18.35
N VAL A 105 10.98 5.60 -19.07
CA VAL A 105 11.97 4.55 -19.34
C VAL A 105 13.25 5.12 -19.98
N ALA A 106 13.14 6.17 -20.79
CA ALA A 106 14.27 6.88 -21.38
C ALA A 106 15.25 7.44 -20.33
N ALA A 107 14.78 7.75 -19.11
CA ALA A 107 15.63 8.24 -18.04
C ALA A 107 16.54 7.14 -17.45
N LEU A 108 16.16 5.86 -17.58
CA LEU A 108 16.91 4.74 -17.00
C LEU A 108 18.30 4.57 -17.61
N ALA A 109 18.46 4.90 -18.90
CA ALA A 109 19.75 4.85 -19.58
C ALA A 109 20.80 5.81 -18.95
N LYS A 110 20.36 6.78 -18.16
CA LYS A 110 21.24 7.71 -17.41
C LYS A 110 21.56 7.20 -16.00
N SER A 111 20.83 6.20 -15.50
CA SER A 111 21.02 5.65 -14.16
C SER A 111 22.16 4.64 -14.16
N LYS A 112 23.22 4.88 -13.37
CA LYS A 112 24.33 3.91 -13.26
C LYS A 112 23.94 2.66 -12.46
N ASN A 113 23.14 2.84 -11.42
CA ASN A 113 22.72 1.79 -10.50
C ASN A 113 21.21 1.87 -10.29
N LEU A 114 20.54 0.73 -10.39
CA LEU A 114 19.09 0.61 -10.37
C LEU A 114 18.66 -0.51 -9.41
N ALA A 115 17.88 -0.19 -8.38
CA ALA A 115 17.17 -1.18 -7.59
C ALA A 115 15.67 -1.11 -7.93
N VAL A 116 15.01 -2.24 -8.14
CA VAL A 116 13.59 -2.31 -8.48
C VAL A 116 12.85 -3.08 -7.40
N TYR A 117 11.82 -2.47 -6.82
CA TYR A 117 10.89 -3.09 -5.88
C TYR A 117 9.50 -3.11 -6.53
N ILE A 118 9.00 -4.26 -6.95
CA ILE A 118 7.77 -4.32 -7.75
C ILE A 118 6.84 -5.41 -7.26
N SER A 119 5.59 -5.06 -6.98
CA SER A 119 4.54 -6.04 -6.74
C SER A 119 3.90 -6.53 -8.05
N THR A 120 3.29 -7.69 -8.03
CA THR A 120 2.41 -8.18 -9.10
C THR A 120 0.96 -8.06 -8.62
N TRP A 121 0.06 -7.60 -9.48
CA TRP A 121 -1.36 -7.40 -9.19
C TRP A 121 -2.24 -8.25 -10.12
N GLY A 122 -3.47 -8.54 -9.68
CA GLY A 122 -4.47 -9.28 -10.46
C GLY A 122 -3.94 -10.60 -11.03
N GLU A 123 -4.05 -10.76 -12.35
CA GLU A 123 -3.68 -11.98 -13.08
C GLU A 123 -2.25 -11.89 -13.64
N GLY A 124 -1.30 -11.35 -12.88
CA GLY A 124 0.10 -11.22 -13.33
C GLY A 124 0.45 -9.86 -13.95
N ASP A 125 -0.38 -8.85 -13.70
CA ASP A 125 -0.24 -7.50 -14.23
C ASP A 125 0.63 -6.62 -13.31
N PRO A 126 1.27 -5.56 -13.83
CA PRO A 126 1.92 -4.56 -12.98
C PRO A 126 0.88 -3.78 -12.15
N PRO A 127 1.28 -3.20 -11.01
CA PRO A 127 0.45 -2.28 -10.25
C PRO A 127 0.04 -1.11 -11.13
N GLN A 128 -1.10 -0.50 -10.83
CA GLN A 128 -1.80 0.33 -11.78
C GLN A 128 -1.00 1.56 -12.22
N ARG A 129 -0.22 2.17 -11.31
CA ARG A 129 0.67 3.29 -11.63
C ARG A 129 1.93 2.88 -12.42
N ALA A 130 2.30 1.60 -12.38
CA ALA A 130 3.43 1.05 -13.11
C ALA A 130 3.06 0.51 -14.51
N VAL A 131 1.77 0.44 -14.88
CA VAL A 131 1.30 -0.14 -16.15
C VAL A 131 1.96 0.50 -17.37
N ASP A 132 1.99 1.83 -17.44
CA ASP A 132 2.55 2.54 -18.59
C ASP A 132 4.07 2.36 -18.68
N PHE A 133 4.78 2.54 -17.57
CA PHE A 133 6.22 2.28 -17.49
C PHE A 133 6.56 0.86 -17.92
N TYR A 134 5.79 -0.12 -17.43
CA TYR A 134 5.95 -1.53 -17.78
C TYR A 134 5.74 -1.75 -19.28
N LYS A 135 4.67 -1.19 -19.85
CA LYS A 135 4.39 -1.28 -21.30
C LYS A 135 5.52 -0.69 -22.13
N ASP A 136 6.01 0.49 -21.75
CA ASP A 136 7.08 1.19 -22.44
C ASP A 136 8.40 0.39 -22.35
N LEU A 137 8.72 -0.17 -21.19
CA LEU A 137 9.91 -1.03 -20.97
C LEU A 137 9.85 -2.33 -21.78
N MET A 138 8.67 -2.92 -21.90
CA MET A 138 8.45 -4.15 -22.68
C MET A 138 8.38 -3.89 -24.19
N SER A 139 8.21 -2.64 -24.63
CA SER A 139 8.14 -2.29 -26.05
C SER A 139 9.49 -2.43 -26.77
N ASP A 140 9.45 -2.59 -28.08
CA ASP A 140 10.65 -2.59 -28.94
C ASP A 140 11.32 -1.21 -29.01
N ALA A 141 10.62 -0.15 -28.61
CA ALA A 141 11.14 1.21 -28.54
C ALA A 141 11.94 1.49 -27.26
N ALA A 142 12.01 0.53 -26.33
CA ALA A 142 12.75 0.69 -25.08
C ALA A 142 14.25 0.95 -25.35
N PRO A 143 14.87 1.93 -24.66
CA PRO A 143 16.28 2.24 -24.85
C PRO A 143 17.18 1.10 -24.38
N ARG A 144 18.37 1.01 -24.98
CA ARG A 144 19.46 0.18 -24.45
C ARG A 144 19.91 0.70 -23.09
N LEU A 145 20.18 -0.22 -22.17
CA LEU A 145 20.61 0.04 -20.79
C LEU A 145 22.03 -0.46 -20.56
N ASP A 146 22.88 -0.39 -21.60
CA ASP A 146 24.27 -0.83 -21.54
C ASP A 146 25.02 -0.04 -20.45
N GLY A 147 25.63 -0.75 -19.50
CA GLY A 147 26.36 -0.16 -18.37
C GLY A 147 25.51 0.17 -17.14
N VAL A 148 24.19 -0.04 -17.18
CA VAL A 148 23.32 0.03 -16.00
C VAL A 148 23.48 -1.24 -15.17
N LYS A 149 23.78 -1.10 -13.88
CA LYS A 149 23.79 -2.22 -12.92
C LYS A 149 22.46 -2.30 -12.21
N TYR A 150 21.88 -3.49 -12.09
CA TYR A 150 20.56 -3.62 -11.50
C TYR A 150 20.36 -4.83 -10.57
N ALA A 151 19.32 -4.73 -9.73
CA ALA A 151 18.78 -5.80 -8.89
C ALA A 151 17.26 -5.63 -8.77
N VAL A 152 16.52 -6.74 -8.66
CA VAL A 152 15.04 -6.74 -8.59
C VAL A 152 14.56 -7.55 -7.39
N LEU A 153 13.68 -6.95 -6.59
CA LEU A 153 12.87 -7.65 -5.59
C LEU A 153 11.42 -7.64 -6.07
N ALA A 154 10.87 -8.82 -6.25
CA ALA A 154 9.50 -9.03 -6.67
C ALA A 154 8.64 -9.43 -5.48
N LEU A 155 7.49 -8.77 -5.30
CA LEU A 155 6.44 -9.17 -4.36
C LEU A 155 5.30 -9.81 -5.14
N GLY A 156 4.78 -10.92 -4.62
CA GLY A 156 3.62 -11.61 -5.17
C GLY A 156 2.91 -12.42 -4.11
N ASP A 157 1.96 -13.22 -4.56
CA ASP A 157 1.19 -14.13 -3.70
C ASP A 157 1.15 -15.51 -4.39
N THR A 158 1.62 -16.55 -3.70
CA THR A 158 1.68 -17.92 -4.26
C THR A 158 0.30 -18.56 -4.47
N ALA A 159 -0.77 -17.94 -3.97
CA ALA A 159 -2.15 -18.28 -4.30
C ALA A 159 -2.46 -18.05 -5.78
N TYR A 160 -1.77 -17.12 -6.42
CA TYR A 160 -2.00 -16.76 -7.81
C TYR A 160 -1.11 -17.58 -8.73
N VAL A 161 -1.63 -17.87 -9.93
CA VAL A 161 -0.89 -18.61 -10.97
C VAL A 161 0.38 -17.85 -11.38
N ASN A 162 0.25 -16.53 -11.54
CA ASN A 162 1.32 -15.66 -12.03
C ASN A 162 2.13 -15.04 -10.87
N PHE A 163 2.61 -15.88 -9.96
CA PHE A 163 3.41 -15.47 -8.80
C PHE A 163 4.65 -14.65 -9.21
N CYS A 164 4.76 -13.41 -8.74
CA CYS A 164 5.85 -12.47 -9.02
C CYS A 164 6.11 -12.18 -10.51
N GLU A 165 5.11 -12.40 -11.39
CA GLU A 165 5.30 -12.36 -12.85
C GLU A 165 5.82 -11.02 -13.37
N THR A 166 5.31 -9.90 -12.84
CA THR A 166 5.77 -8.56 -13.25
C THR A 166 7.25 -8.37 -12.95
N GLY A 167 7.71 -8.77 -11.76
CA GLY A 167 9.11 -8.66 -11.38
C GLY A 167 10.02 -9.59 -12.18
N LYS A 168 9.55 -10.80 -12.50
CA LYS A 168 10.26 -11.74 -13.37
C LYS A 168 10.46 -11.18 -14.78
N LYS A 169 9.40 -10.61 -15.37
CA LYS A 169 9.46 -10.02 -16.70
C LYS A 169 10.35 -8.78 -16.74
N ILE A 170 10.26 -7.88 -15.74
CA ILE A 170 11.14 -6.71 -15.65
C ILE A 170 12.61 -7.14 -15.55
N ASP A 171 12.93 -8.11 -14.67
CA ASP A 171 14.30 -8.61 -14.53
C ASP A 171 14.85 -9.22 -15.84
N ALA A 172 14.04 -10.04 -16.52
CA ALA A 172 14.43 -10.59 -17.82
C ALA A 172 14.65 -9.48 -18.86
N ARG A 173 13.72 -8.53 -18.94
CA ARG A 173 13.77 -7.43 -19.91
C ARG A 173 14.97 -6.50 -19.69
N LEU A 174 15.32 -6.20 -18.44
CA LEU A 174 16.50 -5.38 -18.13
C LEU A 174 17.80 -6.05 -18.64
N THR A 175 17.92 -7.37 -18.48
CA THR A 175 19.04 -8.12 -19.07
C THR A 175 19.05 -8.06 -20.59
N GLU A 176 17.90 -8.28 -21.24
CA GLU A 176 17.77 -8.19 -22.71
C GLU A 176 18.20 -6.82 -23.26
N LEU A 177 17.87 -5.74 -22.53
CA LEU A 177 18.22 -4.37 -22.88
C LEU A 177 19.70 -4.01 -22.60
N GLY A 178 20.51 -4.93 -22.04
CA GLY A 178 21.95 -4.76 -21.84
C GLY A 178 22.37 -4.35 -20.43
N ALA A 179 21.44 -4.26 -19.48
CA ALA A 179 21.77 -4.00 -18.09
C ALA A 179 22.43 -5.25 -17.45
N THR A 180 23.32 -5.03 -16.48
CA THR A 180 24.03 -6.10 -15.77
C THR A 180 23.40 -6.38 -14.42
N ARG A 181 22.89 -7.60 -14.20
CA ARG A 181 22.40 -8.04 -12.89
C ARG A 181 23.57 -8.18 -11.91
N ILE A 182 23.53 -7.46 -10.79
CA ILE A 182 24.59 -7.54 -9.77
C ILE A 182 24.19 -8.36 -8.53
N HIS A 183 22.90 -8.49 -8.28
CA HIS A 183 22.35 -9.32 -7.21
C HIS A 183 21.14 -10.09 -7.76
N ASP A 184 21.02 -11.35 -7.36
CA ASP A 184 19.98 -12.23 -7.89
C ASP A 184 18.59 -11.73 -7.49
N ARG A 185 17.64 -11.87 -8.43
CA ARG A 185 16.25 -11.54 -8.16
C ARG A 185 15.72 -12.45 -7.05
N ILE A 186 14.95 -11.87 -6.14
CA ILE A 186 14.18 -12.62 -5.15
C ILE A 186 12.68 -12.46 -5.42
N ASP A 187 11.95 -13.57 -5.32
CA ASP A 187 10.50 -13.65 -5.49
C ASP A 187 9.89 -13.92 -4.10
N LEU A 188 9.17 -12.97 -3.52
CA LEU A 188 8.70 -13.03 -2.13
C LEU A 188 7.17 -13.11 -2.04
N ASP A 189 6.70 -13.93 -1.11
CA ASP A 189 5.28 -14.13 -0.76
C ASP A 189 4.83 -13.17 0.37
N LEU A 190 3.62 -13.34 0.91
CA LEU A 190 3.00 -12.43 1.89
C LEU A 190 3.83 -12.20 3.17
N ASP A 191 4.65 -13.17 3.59
CA ASP A 191 5.55 -13.10 4.75
C ASP A 191 6.97 -12.58 4.39
N PHE A 192 7.03 -11.64 3.43
CA PHE A 192 8.27 -11.14 2.84
C PHE A 192 9.22 -10.40 3.80
N ALA A 193 8.73 -9.81 4.89
CA ALA A 193 9.44 -8.76 5.64
C ALA A 193 10.90 -9.11 6.01
N LYS A 194 11.13 -10.30 6.57
CA LYS A 194 12.49 -10.73 6.99
C LYS A 194 13.40 -11.00 5.79
N GLN A 195 12.88 -11.67 4.77
CA GLN A 195 13.64 -12.02 3.57
C GLN A 195 13.97 -10.78 2.75
N ALA A 196 13.03 -9.84 2.64
CA ALA A 196 13.21 -8.56 1.97
C ALA A 196 14.28 -7.70 2.63
N ALA A 197 14.32 -7.66 3.97
CA ALA A 197 15.35 -6.95 4.73
C ALA A 197 16.75 -7.55 4.45
N ALA A 198 16.90 -8.86 4.61
CA ALA A 198 18.17 -9.55 4.36
C ALA A 198 18.65 -9.39 2.90
N TRP A 199 17.74 -9.48 1.93
CA TRP A 199 18.05 -9.26 0.52
C TRP A 199 18.48 -7.81 0.25
N THR A 200 17.79 -6.83 0.85
CA THR A 200 18.09 -5.41 0.66
C THR A 200 19.48 -5.07 1.19
N ASP A 201 19.84 -5.58 2.36
CA ASP A 201 21.18 -5.39 2.93
C ASP A 201 22.27 -5.93 1.99
N GLN A 202 22.13 -7.18 1.54
CA GLN A 202 23.09 -7.82 0.63
C GLN A 202 23.16 -7.14 -0.74
N MET A 203 22.04 -6.63 -1.25
CA MET A 203 21.98 -5.89 -2.50
C MET A 203 22.72 -4.56 -2.40
N LEU A 204 22.51 -3.80 -1.32
CA LEU A 204 23.15 -2.50 -1.11
C LEU A 204 24.66 -2.62 -0.91
N GLU A 205 25.13 -3.68 -0.25
CA GLU A 205 26.56 -3.99 -0.14
C GLU A 205 27.24 -4.13 -1.51
N LYS A 206 26.54 -4.73 -2.50
CA LYS A 206 27.07 -4.88 -3.86
C LYS A 206 27.06 -3.59 -4.68
N PHE A 207 26.21 -2.62 -4.31
CA PHE A 207 26.22 -1.28 -4.92
C PHE A 207 27.24 -0.35 -4.25
N SER A 208 27.59 -0.57 -2.98
CA SER A 208 28.59 0.21 -2.26
C SER A 208 30.00 -0.03 -2.82
N PRO A 209 30.90 0.97 -2.85
CA PRO A 209 32.27 0.75 -3.29
C PRO A 209 33.03 -0.10 -2.26
N ALA A 210 33.98 -0.92 -2.73
CA ALA A 210 34.83 -1.71 -1.85
C ALA A 210 35.50 -0.82 -0.79
N VAL A 211 35.25 -1.13 0.49
CA VAL A 211 35.76 -0.36 1.62
C VAL A 211 37.26 -0.67 1.79
N GLU A 212 38.14 0.25 1.40
CA GLU A 212 39.48 0.31 1.99
C GLU A 212 39.41 0.89 3.42
N ALA A 213 40.21 0.30 4.31
CA ALA A 213 40.21 0.38 5.78
C ALA A 213 39.96 1.80 6.39
N PRO A 214 39.41 1.87 7.62
CA PRO A 214 38.98 3.14 8.20
C PRO A 214 40.18 4.02 8.57
N SER A 215 40.25 5.20 7.97
CA SER A 215 41.00 6.34 8.53
C SER A 215 40.04 7.19 9.35
N ALA A 216 40.53 7.74 10.46
CA ALA A 216 39.78 8.35 11.56
C ALA A 216 38.55 9.17 11.12
N THR A 217 37.39 8.82 11.69
CA THR A 217 36.10 9.46 11.45
C THR A 217 36.08 10.87 12.04
N VAL A 218 36.29 11.89 11.21
CA VAL A 218 35.92 13.27 11.54
C VAL A 218 34.39 13.36 11.41
N VAL A 219 33.69 13.55 12.52
CA VAL A 219 32.24 13.78 12.52
C VAL A 219 31.97 15.18 11.97
N HIS A 220 31.69 15.26 10.67
CA HIS A 220 31.11 16.46 10.06
C HIS A 220 29.63 16.52 10.43
N VAL A 221 29.26 17.49 11.28
CA VAL A 221 27.86 17.86 11.48
C VAL A 221 27.49 18.82 10.36
N ASP A 222 26.73 18.34 9.38
CA ASP A 222 26.24 19.17 8.28
C ASP A 222 25.08 20.04 8.81
N PHE A 223 25.32 21.34 8.97
CA PHE A 223 24.32 22.32 9.43
C PHE A 223 23.50 22.90 8.26
N LYS A 224 23.66 22.38 7.03
CA LYS A 224 22.67 22.66 5.98
C LYS A 224 21.35 22.06 6.44
N GLY A 225 20.41 22.94 6.73
CA GLY A 225 19.10 22.61 7.27
C GLY A 225 18.55 21.37 6.60
N VAL A 226 18.10 20.44 7.44
CA VAL A 226 17.15 19.41 7.07
C VAL A 226 15.97 20.16 6.45
N ALA A 227 16.04 20.40 5.13
CA ALA A 227 14.83 20.51 4.35
C ALA A 227 14.06 19.26 4.73
N ALA A 228 12.81 19.43 5.16
CA ALA A 228 11.93 18.31 5.40
C ALA A 228 11.90 17.51 4.09
N ASP A 229 12.70 16.46 4.01
CA ASP A 229 12.54 15.45 2.99
C ASP A 229 11.10 14.95 3.18
N ASP A 230 10.36 14.79 2.08
CA ASP A 230 9.04 14.15 2.01
C ASP A 230 9.10 12.65 2.42
N GLU A 231 9.88 12.31 3.45
CA GLU A 231 9.98 10.97 3.99
C GLU A 231 8.67 10.61 4.68
N PRO A 232 7.99 9.52 4.27
CA PRO A 232 6.86 9.01 5.03
C PRO A 232 7.30 8.70 6.46
N ALA A 233 6.57 9.24 7.44
CA ALA A 233 6.53 8.64 8.76
C ALA A 233 6.02 7.21 8.59
N GLU A 234 6.75 6.22 9.12
CA GLU A 234 6.26 4.84 9.12
C GLU A 234 5.01 4.78 10.01
N PRO A 235 3.94 4.10 9.56
CA PRO A 235 2.75 3.94 10.40
C PRO A 235 3.15 3.24 11.68
N LEU A 236 2.71 3.78 12.82
CA LEU A 236 3.04 3.23 14.14
C LEU A 236 2.56 1.78 14.28
N TYR A 237 1.38 1.49 13.75
CA TYR A 237 0.75 0.17 13.80
C TYR A 237 0.84 -0.51 12.44
N THR A 238 1.49 -1.67 12.43
CA THR A 238 1.79 -2.47 11.22
C THR A 238 1.16 -3.85 11.33
N ALA A 239 1.23 -4.67 10.27
CA ALA A 239 0.72 -6.04 10.35
C ALA A 239 1.47 -6.89 11.39
N GLU A 240 2.76 -6.62 11.58
CA GLU A 240 3.62 -7.28 12.57
C GLU A 240 3.38 -6.77 14.01
N ASP A 241 3.01 -5.51 14.16
CA ASP A 241 2.69 -4.86 15.43
C ASP A 241 1.33 -4.12 15.33
N PRO A 242 0.22 -4.88 15.36
CA PRO A 242 -1.12 -4.32 15.17
C PRO A 242 -1.64 -3.66 16.46
N ALA A 243 -2.48 -2.64 16.31
CA ALA A 243 -3.28 -2.11 17.41
C ALA A 243 -4.42 -3.07 17.78
N GLU A 244 -4.77 -3.09 19.07
CA GLU A 244 -6.04 -3.67 19.51
C GLU A 244 -7.15 -2.61 19.44
N ALA A 245 -8.28 -2.99 18.86
CA ALA A 245 -9.45 -2.14 18.71
C ALA A 245 -10.70 -2.86 19.22
N GLU A 246 -11.62 -2.12 19.83
CA GLU A 246 -12.94 -2.61 20.22
C GLU A 246 -13.97 -2.35 19.12
N VAL A 247 -14.84 -3.32 18.84
CA VAL A 247 -16.00 -3.09 17.99
C VAL A 247 -17.02 -2.24 18.77
N SER A 248 -17.09 -0.94 18.51
CA SER A 248 -18.03 -0.02 19.16
C SER A 248 -19.41 -0.05 18.52
N ALA A 249 -19.50 -0.26 17.20
CA ALA A 249 -20.74 -0.49 16.48
C ALA A 249 -20.59 -1.55 15.39
N LEU A 250 -21.67 -2.29 15.17
CA LEU A 250 -21.79 -3.30 14.12
C LEU A 250 -23.23 -3.32 13.59
N VAL A 251 -23.46 -2.65 12.47
CA VAL A 251 -24.82 -2.38 11.95
C VAL A 251 -24.93 -2.85 10.51
N ASN A 252 -25.88 -3.74 10.22
CA ASN A 252 -26.22 -4.06 8.84
C ASN A 252 -27.02 -2.89 8.23
N LEU A 253 -26.48 -2.27 7.19
CA LEU A 253 -27.07 -1.12 6.52
C LEU A 253 -28.15 -1.51 5.50
N ASN A 254 -28.24 -2.79 5.14
CA ASN A 254 -29.24 -3.25 4.20
C ASN A 254 -30.62 -3.43 4.85
N GLY A 255 -31.67 -3.17 4.07
CA GLY A 255 -33.05 -3.48 4.43
C GLY A 255 -33.32 -4.98 4.45
N SER A 256 -34.35 -5.40 5.17
CA SER A 256 -34.71 -6.82 5.36
C SER A 256 -35.05 -7.58 4.07
N GLY A 257 -35.39 -6.87 2.98
CA GLY A 257 -35.63 -7.44 1.66
C GLY A 257 -34.37 -7.59 0.80
N SER A 258 -33.19 -7.22 1.30
CA SER A 258 -31.94 -7.33 0.53
C SER A 258 -31.49 -8.79 0.36
N THR A 259 -30.75 -9.00 -0.73
CA THR A 259 -29.99 -10.25 -0.98
C THR A 259 -28.51 -10.10 -0.61
N ARG A 260 -28.14 -9.00 0.04
CA ARG A 260 -26.80 -8.66 0.51
C ARG A 260 -26.85 -8.29 1.98
N GLU A 261 -25.70 -8.38 2.62
CA GLU A 261 -25.47 -7.86 3.95
C GLU A 261 -24.20 -7.02 3.90
N THR A 262 -24.31 -5.76 4.29
CA THR A 262 -23.23 -4.78 4.24
C THR A 262 -23.21 -4.09 5.58
N TYR A 263 -22.15 -4.35 6.34
CA TYR A 263 -22.04 -3.91 7.72
C TYR A 263 -21.22 -2.63 7.80
N HIS A 264 -21.77 -1.62 8.45
CA HIS A 264 -20.99 -0.58 9.06
C HIS A 264 -20.35 -1.12 10.33
N VAL A 265 -19.04 -0.98 10.45
CA VAL A 265 -18.26 -1.40 11.62
C VAL A 265 -17.51 -0.19 12.15
N GLU A 266 -17.70 0.16 13.41
CA GLU A 266 -16.90 1.18 14.10
C GLU A 266 -15.89 0.46 15.00
N LEU A 267 -14.62 0.88 14.91
CA LEU A 267 -13.52 0.30 15.66
C LEU A 267 -12.87 1.37 16.53
N ALA A 268 -13.11 1.32 17.83
CA ALA A 268 -12.52 2.22 18.82
C ALA A 268 -11.11 1.76 19.20
N VAL A 269 -10.14 2.66 19.11
CA VAL A 269 -8.71 2.38 19.30
C VAL A 269 -8.16 3.23 20.43
N GLU A 270 -7.84 2.60 21.55
CA GLU A 270 -7.23 3.26 22.71
C GLU A 270 -5.69 3.39 22.59
N ALA A 271 -5.13 2.96 21.46
CA ALA A 271 -3.70 2.86 21.26
C ALA A 271 -3.07 4.24 20.96
N ASP A 272 -2.05 4.61 21.75
CA ASP A 272 -1.38 5.91 21.67
C ASP A 272 -0.83 6.21 20.26
N GLY A 273 -1.22 7.34 19.68
CA GLY A 273 -0.71 7.76 18.36
C GLY A 273 -1.35 7.01 17.18
N PHE A 274 -2.45 6.29 17.40
CA PHE A 274 -3.26 5.75 16.31
C PHE A 274 -3.79 6.89 15.44
N THR A 275 -3.39 6.88 14.17
CA THR A 275 -3.77 7.93 13.21
C THR A 275 -3.83 7.40 11.79
N TYR A 276 -4.71 7.99 10.98
CA TYR A 276 -4.84 7.73 9.55
C TYR A 276 -5.39 8.97 8.85
N GLU A 277 -5.23 9.02 7.53
CA GLU A 277 -5.85 10.04 6.68
C GLU A 277 -7.01 9.42 5.88
N PRO A 278 -8.07 10.17 5.57
CA PRO A 278 -9.11 9.71 4.66
C PRO A 278 -8.51 9.22 3.34
N GLY A 279 -8.94 8.03 2.91
CA GLY A 279 -8.41 7.34 1.74
C GLY A 279 -7.35 6.30 2.06
N ALA A 280 -6.81 6.27 3.28
CA ALA A 280 -6.06 5.13 3.79
C ALA A 280 -6.94 3.86 3.91
N ALA A 281 -6.29 2.72 4.06
CA ALA A 281 -6.94 1.46 4.37
C ALA A 281 -6.64 1.00 5.80
N ILE A 282 -7.61 0.35 6.43
CA ILE A 282 -7.44 -0.35 7.69
C ILE A 282 -7.30 -1.84 7.38
N GLY A 283 -6.17 -2.41 7.78
CA GLY A 283 -5.95 -3.84 7.72
C GLY A 283 -6.49 -4.51 8.97
N VAL A 284 -7.38 -5.47 8.80
CA VAL A 284 -7.92 -6.32 9.87
C VAL A 284 -7.20 -7.66 9.84
N LEU A 285 -6.76 -8.16 10.99
CA LEU A 285 -6.25 -9.53 11.14
C LEU A 285 -7.40 -10.45 11.62
N PRO A 286 -8.10 -11.14 10.71
CA PRO A 286 -9.25 -11.96 11.08
C PRO A 286 -8.82 -13.30 11.69
N GLU A 287 -9.81 -14.09 12.11
CA GLU A 287 -9.65 -15.50 12.46
C GLU A 287 -10.54 -16.34 11.54
N ASN A 288 -10.12 -17.56 11.18
CA ASN A 288 -10.96 -18.51 10.44
C ASN A 288 -12.13 -19.01 11.30
N ASP A 289 -13.16 -19.53 10.64
CA ASP A 289 -14.25 -20.23 11.32
C ASP A 289 -13.69 -21.44 12.09
N PRO A 290 -13.87 -21.51 13.42
CA PRO A 290 -13.43 -22.66 14.21
C PRO A 290 -14.00 -23.99 13.70
N ALA A 291 -15.21 -24.00 13.14
CA ALA A 291 -15.81 -25.19 12.57
C ALA A 291 -15.06 -25.66 11.31
N LEU A 292 -14.66 -24.73 10.44
CA LEU A 292 -13.83 -25.03 9.26
C LEU A 292 -12.44 -25.51 9.67
N ALA A 293 -11.81 -24.87 10.67
CA ALA A 293 -10.52 -25.31 11.18
C ALA A 293 -10.58 -26.74 11.75
N ALA A 294 -11.66 -27.08 12.46
CA ALA A 294 -11.89 -28.44 12.94
C ALA A 294 -12.15 -29.43 11.79
N GLU A 295 -12.85 -29.02 10.72
CA GLU A 295 -13.05 -29.86 9.53
C GLU A 295 -11.73 -30.17 8.82
N VAL A 296 -10.85 -29.17 8.67
CA VAL A 296 -9.50 -29.34 8.09
C VAL A 296 -8.65 -30.30 8.92
N ALA A 297 -8.63 -30.13 10.24
CA ALA A 297 -7.90 -31.05 11.13
C ALA A 297 -8.45 -32.48 11.04
N ARG A 298 -9.79 -32.64 11.01
CA ARG A 298 -10.44 -33.94 10.84
C ARG A 298 -10.12 -34.60 9.51
N ALA A 299 -10.06 -33.83 8.42
CA ALA A 299 -9.78 -34.35 7.08
C ALA A 299 -8.42 -35.06 6.98
N VAL A 300 -7.47 -34.71 7.87
CA VAL A 300 -6.13 -35.34 7.93
C VAL A 300 -5.90 -36.21 9.17
N GLY A 301 -6.97 -36.53 9.91
CA GLY A 301 -6.91 -37.44 11.07
C GLY A 301 -6.37 -36.81 12.36
N LEU A 302 -6.53 -35.50 12.54
CA LEU A 302 -6.05 -34.72 13.70
C LEU A 302 -7.21 -34.12 14.51
N ASP A 303 -8.38 -34.77 14.52
CA ASP A 303 -9.62 -34.28 15.13
C ASP A 303 -9.59 -34.12 16.67
N GLY A 304 -8.66 -34.80 17.35
CA GLY A 304 -8.49 -34.73 18.81
C GLY A 304 -7.61 -33.58 19.31
N ASP A 305 -6.95 -32.81 18.44
CA ASP A 305 -5.99 -31.78 18.83
C ASP A 305 -6.60 -30.37 18.81
N ALA A 306 -7.25 -30.01 19.92
CA ALA A 306 -7.86 -28.68 20.09
C ALA A 306 -6.84 -27.52 20.00
N SER A 307 -5.58 -27.76 20.39
CA SER A 307 -4.51 -26.76 20.33
C SER A 307 -4.13 -26.46 18.89
N LEU A 308 -4.01 -27.50 18.06
CA LEU A 308 -3.77 -27.37 16.63
C LEU A 308 -4.92 -26.65 15.93
N VAL A 309 -6.18 -27.01 16.22
CA VAL A 309 -7.36 -26.35 15.64
C VAL A 309 -7.35 -24.85 15.95
N LEU A 310 -7.06 -24.47 17.21
CA LEU A 310 -6.96 -23.06 17.60
C LEU A 310 -5.81 -22.34 16.86
N LYS A 311 -4.66 -22.98 16.75
CA LYS A 311 -3.48 -22.43 16.06
C LYS A 311 -3.76 -22.18 14.58
N ILE A 312 -4.39 -23.14 13.90
CA ILE A 312 -4.79 -23.02 12.50
C ILE A 312 -5.86 -21.94 12.33
N ALA A 313 -6.87 -21.93 13.20
CA ALA A 313 -7.95 -20.96 13.14
C ALA A 313 -7.42 -19.50 13.19
N LYS A 314 -6.43 -19.23 14.04
CA LYS A 314 -5.91 -17.88 14.26
C LYS A 314 -4.76 -17.46 13.35
N GLY A 315 -3.99 -18.42 12.83
CA GLY A 315 -2.68 -18.12 12.27
C GLY A 315 -2.48 -18.54 10.82
N TYR A 316 -3.34 -19.38 10.25
CA TYR A 316 -3.06 -20.01 8.95
C TYR A 316 -4.22 -19.86 7.97
N ASP A 317 -3.91 -19.68 6.70
CA ASP A 317 -4.90 -19.69 5.63
C ASP A 317 -5.31 -21.13 5.31
N ILE A 318 -6.57 -21.45 5.61
CA ILE A 318 -7.18 -22.76 5.34
C ILE A 318 -8.27 -22.71 4.27
N THR A 319 -8.43 -21.56 3.62
CA THR A 319 -9.46 -21.36 2.61
C THR A 319 -8.88 -21.40 1.21
N THR A 320 -7.66 -20.93 1.02
CA THR A 320 -7.02 -20.86 -0.30
C THR A 320 -6.53 -22.23 -0.76
N LEU A 321 -6.88 -22.60 -1.99
CA LEU A 321 -6.33 -23.78 -2.67
C LEU A 321 -5.36 -23.32 -3.77
N SER A 322 -4.08 -23.23 -3.42
CA SER A 322 -3.02 -22.76 -4.33
C SER A 322 -2.29 -23.92 -5.02
N ARG A 323 -1.60 -23.59 -6.12
CA ARG A 323 -0.69 -24.55 -6.79
C ARG A 323 0.42 -25.00 -5.85
N ALA A 324 0.99 -24.07 -5.09
CA ALA A 324 2.04 -24.39 -4.11
C ALA A 324 1.57 -25.41 -3.07
N THR A 325 0.35 -25.24 -2.55
CA THR A 325 -0.25 -26.17 -1.57
C THR A 325 -0.52 -27.55 -2.18
N VAL A 326 -1.05 -27.61 -3.41
CA VAL A 326 -1.29 -28.89 -4.11
C VAL A 326 0.03 -29.62 -4.41
N ASP A 327 1.04 -28.90 -4.92
CA ASP A 327 2.38 -29.43 -5.19
C ASP A 327 3.03 -29.98 -3.90
N ALA A 328 2.93 -29.22 -2.80
CA ALA A 328 3.47 -29.62 -1.50
C ALA A 328 2.76 -30.86 -0.95
N TYR A 329 1.42 -30.91 -1.06
CA TYR A 329 0.62 -32.05 -0.61
C TYR A 329 0.92 -33.32 -1.41
N ALA A 330 1.04 -33.21 -2.74
CA ALA A 330 1.41 -34.33 -3.61
C ALA A 330 2.80 -34.90 -3.28
N LYS A 331 3.79 -34.02 -3.06
CA LYS A 331 5.15 -34.42 -2.68
C LYS A 331 5.20 -35.07 -1.30
N LEU A 332 4.47 -34.50 -0.33
CA LEU A 332 4.44 -34.98 1.05
C LEU A 332 3.82 -36.39 1.15
N THR A 333 2.74 -36.63 0.40
CA THR A 333 1.97 -37.87 0.47
C THR A 333 2.43 -38.93 -0.54
N GLY A 334 3.17 -38.53 -1.59
CA GLY A 334 3.55 -39.40 -2.70
C GLY A 334 2.38 -39.79 -3.61
N ARG A 335 1.23 -39.12 -3.49
CA ARG A 335 0.00 -39.43 -4.21
C ARG A 335 0.08 -39.05 -5.69
N LYS A 336 0.00 -40.06 -6.55
CA LYS A 336 0.04 -39.88 -8.01
C LYS A 336 -1.22 -39.20 -8.56
N ASP A 337 -2.37 -39.42 -7.94
CA ASP A 337 -3.63 -38.80 -8.33
C ASP A 337 -3.65 -37.30 -8.01
N VAL A 338 -3.17 -36.90 -6.83
CA VAL A 338 -2.96 -35.47 -6.51
C VAL A 338 -1.91 -34.85 -7.43
N ALA A 339 -0.84 -35.58 -7.77
CA ALA A 339 0.18 -35.09 -8.69
C ALA A 339 -0.39 -34.72 -10.07
N THR A 340 -1.50 -35.32 -10.51
CA THR A 340 -2.17 -34.91 -11.76
C THR A 340 -2.81 -33.52 -11.69
N LEU A 341 -3.13 -33.03 -10.49
CA LEU A 341 -3.67 -31.69 -10.26
C LEU A 341 -2.59 -30.60 -10.24
N THR A 342 -1.32 -30.95 -10.37
CA THR A 342 -0.20 -29.98 -10.42
C THR A 342 -0.07 -29.31 -11.79
N ASP A 343 -0.73 -29.88 -12.80
CA ASP A 343 -0.94 -29.26 -14.09
C ASP A 343 -1.83 -28.02 -13.97
N ALA A 344 -1.52 -26.96 -14.72
CA ALA A 344 -2.18 -25.67 -14.58
C ALA A 344 -3.67 -25.71 -14.97
N GLU A 345 -4.03 -26.46 -16.02
CA GLU A 345 -5.41 -26.58 -16.48
C GLU A 345 -6.22 -27.45 -15.51
N ALA A 346 -5.64 -28.57 -15.07
CA ALA A 346 -6.26 -29.45 -14.08
C ALA A 346 -6.51 -28.72 -12.76
N LEU A 347 -5.53 -27.95 -12.27
CA LEU A 347 -5.65 -27.16 -11.06
C LEU A 347 -6.74 -26.11 -11.20
N ALA A 348 -6.70 -25.28 -12.26
CA ALA A 348 -7.67 -24.21 -12.46
C ALA A 348 -9.10 -24.77 -12.46
N LYS A 349 -9.32 -25.92 -13.11
CA LYS A 349 -10.61 -26.61 -13.10
C LYS A 349 -10.99 -27.14 -11.72
N PHE A 350 -10.03 -27.66 -10.96
CA PHE A 350 -10.29 -28.23 -9.64
C PHE A 350 -10.53 -27.14 -8.58
N SER A 351 -9.76 -26.05 -8.60
CA SER A 351 -9.78 -24.98 -7.60
C SER A 351 -10.82 -23.89 -7.87
N ALA A 352 -11.43 -23.84 -9.07
CA ALA A 352 -12.41 -22.81 -9.46
C ALA A 352 -13.50 -22.52 -8.42
N ASP A 353 -13.97 -23.55 -7.71
CA ASP A 353 -14.97 -23.45 -6.67
C ASP A 353 -14.61 -24.20 -5.38
N ARG A 354 -13.36 -24.66 -5.24
CA ARG A 354 -12.90 -25.47 -4.10
C ARG A 354 -11.93 -24.72 -3.19
N GLN A 355 -11.97 -25.08 -1.92
CA GLN A 355 -11.03 -24.62 -0.89
C GLN A 355 -10.10 -25.78 -0.49
N LEU A 356 -9.09 -25.48 0.33
CA LEU A 356 -8.13 -26.49 0.81
C LEU A 356 -8.81 -27.72 1.43
N VAL A 357 -9.85 -27.50 2.24
CA VAL A 357 -10.60 -28.60 2.89
C VAL A 357 -11.17 -29.60 1.87
N ASP A 358 -11.53 -29.13 0.67
CA ASP A 358 -12.05 -30.01 -0.39
C ASP A 358 -10.95 -30.90 -0.99
N LEU A 359 -9.72 -30.39 -1.12
CA LEU A 359 -8.56 -31.20 -1.53
C LEU A 359 -8.33 -32.33 -0.51
N LEU A 360 -8.25 -31.97 0.77
CA LEU A 360 -7.99 -32.92 1.86
C LEU A 360 -9.11 -33.95 2.01
N ALA A 361 -10.37 -33.55 1.81
CA ALA A 361 -11.51 -34.46 1.85
C ALA A 361 -11.59 -35.37 0.62
N THR A 362 -11.21 -34.88 -0.56
CA THR A 362 -11.24 -35.66 -1.82
C THR A 362 -10.09 -36.68 -1.88
N TYR A 363 -8.93 -36.32 -1.34
CA TYR A 363 -7.72 -37.13 -1.35
C TYR A 363 -7.20 -37.34 0.08
N PRO A 364 -7.92 -38.07 0.94
CA PRO A 364 -7.61 -38.14 2.37
C PRO A 364 -6.30 -38.86 2.64
N GLU A 365 -5.47 -38.29 3.52
CA GLU A 365 -4.25 -38.89 4.08
C GLU A 365 -4.07 -38.46 5.53
N LYS A 366 -3.43 -39.33 6.33
CA LYS A 366 -3.06 -38.98 7.71
C LYS A 366 -1.81 -38.13 7.73
N LEU A 367 -1.88 -36.96 8.35
CA LEU A 367 -0.72 -36.08 8.53
C LEU A 367 -0.40 -35.92 10.03
N THR A 368 0.85 -35.61 10.32
CA THR A 368 1.25 -35.03 11.61
C THR A 368 0.89 -33.54 11.66
N ALA A 369 0.85 -32.97 12.87
CA ALA A 369 0.58 -31.54 13.05
C ALA A 369 1.63 -30.68 12.32
N GLU A 370 2.91 -31.05 12.41
CA GLU A 370 4.02 -30.36 11.75
C GLU A 370 3.88 -30.39 10.23
N GLN A 371 3.49 -31.53 9.68
CA GLN A 371 3.24 -31.68 8.25
C GLN A 371 2.09 -30.82 7.78
N LEU A 372 0.95 -30.81 8.50
CA LEU A 372 -0.17 -29.95 8.15
C LEU A 372 0.24 -28.48 8.19
N LEU A 373 0.88 -28.03 9.27
CA LEU A 373 1.32 -26.63 9.39
C LEU A 373 2.35 -26.25 8.32
N GLY A 374 3.20 -27.17 7.88
CA GLY A 374 4.15 -26.95 6.78
C GLY A 374 3.50 -26.82 5.39
N LEU A 375 2.24 -27.25 5.23
CA LEU A 375 1.46 -27.05 3.99
C LEU A 375 0.72 -25.70 3.98
N LEU A 376 0.45 -25.16 5.16
CA LEU A 376 -0.34 -23.95 5.33
C LEU A 376 0.55 -22.71 5.33
N ARG A 377 0.07 -21.65 4.71
CA ARG A 377 0.68 -20.32 4.78
C ARG A 377 0.08 -19.50 5.93
N PRO A 378 0.77 -18.45 6.40
CA PRO A 378 0.19 -17.51 7.36
C PRO A 378 -1.12 -16.90 6.85
N LEU A 379 -2.10 -16.70 7.73
CA LEU A 379 -3.36 -16.04 7.40
C LEU A 379 -3.12 -14.54 7.14
N PRO A 380 -3.38 -14.02 5.94
CA PRO A 380 -3.18 -12.60 5.68
C PRO A 380 -4.24 -11.72 6.31
N GLY A 381 -3.87 -10.47 6.61
CA GLY A 381 -4.83 -9.43 6.95
C GLY A 381 -5.67 -9.02 5.74
N ARG A 382 -6.89 -8.54 5.98
CA ARG A 382 -7.78 -7.99 4.94
C ARG A 382 -7.85 -6.48 5.05
N LEU A 383 -7.58 -5.79 3.95
CA LEU A 383 -7.66 -4.34 3.86
C LEU A 383 -9.10 -3.91 3.56
N TYR A 384 -9.51 -2.83 4.19
CA TYR A 384 -10.76 -2.13 3.94
C TYR A 384 -10.47 -0.63 3.81
N SER A 385 -11.00 0.01 2.77
CA SER A 385 -10.95 1.47 2.64
C SER A 385 -11.65 2.10 3.84
N VAL A 386 -10.99 3.06 4.51
CA VAL A 386 -11.55 3.67 5.71
C VAL A 386 -12.81 4.47 5.37
N ALA A 387 -13.87 4.27 6.15
CA ALA A 387 -15.18 4.87 5.93
C ALA A 387 -15.45 6.10 6.82
N SER A 388 -14.40 6.65 7.42
CA SER A 388 -14.47 7.77 8.36
C SER A 388 -13.31 8.75 8.17
N SER A 389 -13.49 9.97 8.67
CA SER A 389 -12.39 10.88 9.00
C SER A 389 -12.02 10.73 10.48
N ILE A 390 -10.72 10.64 10.77
CA ILE A 390 -10.24 10.65 12.16
C ILE A 390 -10.48 12.00 12.86
N LYS A 391 -10.69 13.09 12.11
CA LYS A 391 -11.04 14.39 12.69
C LYS A 391 -12.49 14.42 13.16
N ALA A 392 -13.37 13.74 12.43
CA ALA A 392 -14.77 13.59 12.80
C ALA A 392 -14.96 12.57 13.92
N HIS A 393 -14.15 11.50 13.90
CA HIS A 393 -14.21 10.40 14.86
C HIS A 393 -12.83 10.15 15.51
N PRO A 394 -12.39 11.00 16.45
CA PRO A 394 -11.08 10.85 17.09
C PRO A 394 -10.95 9.51 17.82
N GLY A 395 -9.90 8.75 17.49
CA GLY A 395 -9.65 7.44 18.11
C GLY A 395 -10.47 6.30 17.51
N GLU A 396 -11.27 6.55 16.47
CA GLU A 396 -12.09 5.52 15.83
C GLU A 396 -11.76 5.37 14.34
N ALA A 397 -11.87 4.15 13.83
CA ALA A 397 -11.76 3.84 12.41
C ALA A 397 -12.99 3.05 11.95
N HIS A 398 -13.71 3.58 10.96
CA HIS A 398 -14.93 2.95 10.49
C HIS A 398 -14.67 2.16 9.22
N LEU A 399 -15.33 1.02 9.09
CA LEU A 399 -15.27 0.14 7.92
C LEU A 399 -16.67 -0.04 7.33
N LEU A 400 -16.69 -0.38 6.04
CA LEU A 400 -17.88 -0.84 5.34
C LEU A 400 -17.60 -2.22 4.74
N VAL A 401 -18.22 -3.24 5.32
CA VAL A 401 -17.89 -4.65 5.08
C VAL A 401 -19.05 -5.37 4.40
N GLY A 402 -18.89 -5.68 3.11
CA GLY A 402 -19.83 -6.55 2.39
C GLY A 402 -19.60 -8.03 2.75
N ALA A 403 -20.62 -8.71 3.28
CA ALA A 403 -20.55 -10.13 3.61
C ALA A 403 -20.42 -10.99 2.35
N VAL A 404 -19.30 -11.68 2.19
CA VAL A 404 -19.08 -12.62 1.09
C VAL A 404 -19.60 -13.99 1.49
N ARG A 405 -20.59 -14.50 0.76
CA ARG A 405 -21.20 -15.83 0.96
C ARG A 405 -21.50 -16.49 -0.37
N TRP A 406 -21.28 -17.79 -0.44
CA TRP A 406 -21.66 -18.60 -1.61
C TRP A 406 -21.88 -20.06 -1.21
N GLU A 407 -22.45 -20.84 -2.11
CA GLU A 407 -22.51 -22.29 -1.97
C GLU A 407 -21.61 -22.93 -3.02
N SER A 408 -20.85 -23.95 -2.63
CA SER A 408 -20.07 -24.76 -3.55
C SER A 408 -19.94 -26.18 -3.01
N HIS A 409 -20.16 -27.17 -3.88
CA HIS A 409 -20.13 -28.61 -3.58
C HIS A 409 -20.97 -28.98 -2.35
N GLY A 410 -22.19 -28.43 -2.27
CA GLY A 410 -23.13 -28.67 -1.17
C GLY A 410 -22.71 -28.08 0.17
N ARG A 411 -21.68 -27.21 0.19
CA ARG A 411 -21.20 -26.52 1.39
C ARG A 411 -21.51 -25.04 1.29
N LYS A 412 -22.02 -24.48 2.39
CA LYS A 412 -22.10 -23.03 2.58
C LYS A 412 -20.71 -22.50 2.90
N ARG A 413 -20.29 -21.45 2.21
CA ARG A 413 -18.97 -20.84 2.34
C ARG A 413 -19.10 -19.35 2.60
N GLY A 414 -18.08 -18.81 3.25
CA GLY A 414 -18.00 -17.40 3.59
C GLY A 414 -16.58 -16.88 3.47
N GLY A 415 -16.45 -15.60 3.13
CA GLY A 415 -15.15 -14.92 3.14
C GLY A 415 -14.67 -14.76 4.58
N VAL A 416 -13.41 -15.14 4.86
CA VAL A 416 -12.85 -15.20 6.22
C VAL A 416 -13.08 -13.90 7.00
N ALA A 417 -12.63 -12.77 6.46
CA ALA A 417 -12.72 -11.47 7.15
C ALA A 417 -14.12 -10.86 7.13
N SER A 418 -14.92 -11.10 6.10
CA SER A 418 -16.27 -10.52 6.01
C SER A 418 -17.25 -11.22 6.96
N THR A 419 -17.19 -12.55 7.05
CA THR A 419 -18.01 -13.31 8.02
C THR A 419 -17.42 -13.31 9.43
N TYR A 420 -16.14 -12.93 9.58
CA TYR A 420 -15.57 -12.60 10.89
C TYR A 420 -16.37 -11.48 11.56
N PHE A 421 -16.67 -10.40 10.83
CA PHE A 421 -17.56 -9.36 11.33
C PHE A 421 -19.03 -9.76 11.31
N ALA A 422 -19.55 -10.24 10.18
CA ALA A 422 -20.98 -10.47 10.02
C ALA A 422 -21.55 -11.53 10.98
N ASP A 423 -20.79 -12.59 11.29
CA ASP A 423 -21.31 -13.75 12.03
C ASP A 423 -20.64 -13.98 13.39
N ARG A 424 -19.39 -13.53 13.57
CA ARG A 424 -18.50 -14.00 14.66
C ARG A 424 -17.98 -12.90 15.56
N ARG A 425 -18.36 -11.65 15.30
CA ARG A 425 -18.08 -10.51 16.17
C ARG A 425 -19.36 -9.81 16.56
N LYS A 426 -19.29 -9.12 17.68
CA LYS A 426 -20.36 -8.29 18.25
C LYS A 426 -19.74 -7.06 18.89
N VAL A 427 -20.59 -6.08 19.20
CA VAL A 427 -20.20 -4.90 19.97
C VAL A 427 -19.52 -5.33 21.29
N GLY A 428 -18.38 -4.72 21.59
CA GLY A 428 -17.52 -5.01 22.74
C GLY A 428 -16.44 -6.06 22.50
N ASP A 429 -16.46 -6.79 21.37
CA ASP A 429 -15.38 -7.72 21.04
C ASP A 429 -14.11 -6.95 20.60
N LYS A 430 -12.93 -7.49 20.93
CA LYS A 430 -11.65 -6.95 20.48
C LYS A 430 -11.21 -7.57 19.14
N VAL A 431 -10.62 -6.74 18.30
CA VAL A 431 -10.02 -7.12 17.01
C VAL A 431 -8.64 -6.49 16.88
N ARG A 432 -7.78 -7.07 16.03
CA ARG A 432 -6.45 -6.53 15.74
C ARG A 432 -6.46 -5.84 14.39
N ILE A 433 -6.02 -4.59 14.37
CA ILE A 433 -5.98 -3.77 13.16
C ILE A 433 -4.64 -3.07 12.98
N TYR A 434 -4.36 -2.66 11.75
CA TYR A 434 -3.21 -1.83 11.42
C TYR A 434 -3.59 -0.82 10.34
N VAL A 435 -2.80 0.25 10.23
CA VAL A 435 -3.05 1.31 9.24
C VAL A 435 -2.17 1.06 8.03
N LYS A 436 -2.76 1.18 6.85
CA LYS A 436 -2.07 1.12 5.57
C LYS A 436 -2.30 2.43 4.82
N PRO A 437 -1.34 3.36 4.86
CA PRO A 437 -1.46 4.64 4.16
C PRO A 437 -1.63 4.42 2.65
N ASN A 438 -2.46 5.24 2.01
CA ASN A 438 -2.59 5.28 0.56
C ASN A 438 -2.37 6.71 0.05
N ARG A 439 -1.12 7.02 -0.30
CA ARG A 439 -0.71 8.37 -0.72
C ARG A 439 -1.24 8.77 -2.09
N HIS A 440 -1.63 7.79 -2.89
CA HIS A 440 -2.15 8.00 -4.23
C HIS A 440 -3.69 8.05 -4.26
N TYR A 441 -4.32 8.01 -3.08
CA TYR A 441 -5.76 8.10 -2.90
C TYR A 441 -6.10 9.02 -1.73
N ALA A 442 -6.03 10.33 -1.96
CA ALA A 442 -6.21 11.36 -0.94
C ALA A 442 -6.97 12.58 -1.48
N LEU A 443 -7.60 13.32 -0.57
CA LEU A 443 -8.24 14.60 -0.88
C LEU A 443 -7.23 15.62 -1.43
N PRO A 444 -7.68 16.60 -2.24
CA PRO A 444 -6.80 17.66 -2.72
C PRO A 444 -6.29 18.51 -1.55
N ALA A 445 -5.01 18.89 -1.57
CA ALA A 445 -4.43 19.75 -0.54
C ALA A 445 -5.14 21.12 -0.45
N ASP A 446 -5.63 21.64 -1.59
CA ASP A 446 -6.50 22.82 -1.63
C ASP A 446 -7.97 22.40 -1.47
N GLY A 447 -8.51 22.61 -0.28
CA GLY A 447 -9.90 22.27 0.07
C GLY A 447 -10.97 22.98 -0.78
N ASN A 448 -10.61 23.99 -1.57
CA ASN A 448 -11.53 24.68 -2.48
C ASN A 448 -11.70 23.94 -3.83
N ARG A 449 -10.83 22.99 -4.15
CA ARG A 449 -10.92 22.22 -5.39
C ARG A 449 -12.16 21.32 -5.40
N PRO A 450 -12.98 21.31 -6.46
CA PRO A 450 -14.12 20.40 -6.51
C PRO A 450 -13.66 18.93 -6.51
N ILE A 451 -14.48 18.05 -5.94
CA ILE A 451 -14.25 16.59 -6.01
C ILE A 451 -15.48 15.89 -6.59
N ILE A 452 -15.22 14.89 -7.44
CA ILE A 452 -16.22 14.00 -8.01
C ILE A 452 -15.85 12.58 -7.60
N MET A 453 -16.73 11.95 -6.86
CA MET A 453 -16.54 10.66 -6.21
C MET A 453 -17.47 9.64 -6.84
N ILE A 454 -16.93 8.52 -7.32
CA ILE A 454 -17.67 7.50 -8.06
C ILE A 454 -17.53 6.18 -7.32
N GLY A 455 -18.62 5.67 -6.75
CA GLY A 455 -18.59 4.49 -5.90
C GLY A 455 -19.86 3.65 -6.03
N ALA A 456 -19.69 2.34 -6.17
CA ALA A 456 -20.79 1.39 -6.17
C ALA A 456 -20.65 0.40 -5.01
N GLY A 457 -21.76 0.10 -4.33
CA GLY A 457 -21.79 -0.76 -3.14
C GLY A 457 -20.80 -0.28 -2.07
N THR A 458 -19.90 -1.18 -1.64
CA THR A 458 -18.86 -0.87 -0.66
C THR A 458 -17.85 0.19 -1.14
N GLY A 459 -17.82 0.51 -2.44
CA GLY A 459 -16.99 1.58 -2.99
C GLY A 459 -17.35 2.98 -2.50
N VAL A 460 -18.46 3.15 -1.78
CA VAL A 460 -18.80 4.43 -1.14
C VAL A 460 -18.02 4.70 0.16
N ALA A 461 -17.37 3.68 0.72
CA ALA A 461 -16.65 3.76 2.00
C ALA A 461 -15.74 4.99 2.10
N PRO A 462 -14.71 5.18 1.25
CA PRO A 462 -13.80 6.33 1.40
C PRO A 462 -14.49 7.67 1.26
N TYR A 463 -15.60 7.75 0.53
CA TYR A 463 -16.31 9.00 0.27
C TYR A 463 -17.09 9.50 1.48
N ARG A 464 -17.51 8.59 2.37
CA ARG A 464 -18.05 8.99 3.67
C ARG A 464 -16.98 9.73 4.47
N GLY A 465 -15.78 9.15 4.57
CA GLY A 465 -14.65 9.80 5.23
C GLY A 465 -14.19 11.09 4.55
N PHE A 466 -14.24 11.18 3.22
CA PHE A 466 -13.90 12.40 2.49
C PHE A 466 -14.86 13.55 2.80
N ILE A 467 -16.16 13.29 2.84
CA ILE A 467 -17.15 14.32 3.18
C ILE A 467 -17.00 14.76 4.63
N GLU A 468 -16.85 13.81 5.57
CA GLU A 468 -16.59 14.12 6.97
C GLU A 468 -15.33 15.00 7.14
N GLU A 469 -14.22 14.65 6.46
CA GLU A 469 -12.99 15.45 6.51
C GLU A 469 -13.19 16.87 5.99
N ARG A 470 -13.94 17.03 4.89
CA ARG A 470 -14.23 18.37 4.34
C ARG A 470 -15.06 19.21 5.28
N VAL A 471 -16.02 18.59 5.98
CA VAL A 471 -16.82 19.26 7.01
C VAL A 471 -15.91 19.73 8.15
N GLU A 472 -15.10 18.83 8.71
CA GLU A 472 -14.23 19.14 9.86
C GLU A 472 -13.12 20.14 9.53
N THR A 473 -12.65 20.18 8.29
CA THR A 473 -11.64 21.13 7.83
C THR A 473 -12.23 22.47 7.33
N GLY A 474 -13.56 22.59 7.27
CA GLY A 474 -14.23 23.77 6.71
C GLY A 474 -13.95 23.99 5.23
N ALA A 475 -13.68 22.93 4.48
CA ALA A 475 -13.38 23.00 3.05
C ALA A 475 -14.60 23.50 2.27
N SER A 476 -14.42 24.51 1.42
CA SER A 476 -15.52 25.17 0.69
C SER A 476 -15.77 24.64 -0.73
N GLY A 477 -14.88 23.77 -1.22
CA GLY A 477 -14.98 23.23 -2.57
C GLY A 477 -16.18 22.31 -2.74
N LYS A 478 -16.72 22.27 -3.96
CA LYS A 478 -17.92 21.46 -4.27
C LYS A 478 -17.62 19.96 -4.14
N SER A 479 -18.60 19.18 -3.71
CA SER A 479 -18.50 17.72 -3.60
C SER A 479 -19.63 17.04 -4.38
N TRP A 480 -19.32 16.06 -5.20
CA TRP A 480 -20.32 15.31 -5.97
C TRP A 480 -20.11 13.81 -5.81
N LEU A 481 -21.16 13.08 -5.43
CA LEU A 481 -21.17 11.63 -5.34
C LEU A 481 -22.00 10.99 -6.46
N PHE A 482 -21.41 10.06 -7.21
CA PHE A 482 -22.10 9.08 -8.03
C PHE A 482 -22.17 7.76 -7.26
N PHE A 483 -23.37 7.38 -6.82
CA PHE A 483 -23.60 6.18 -6.01
C PHE A 483 -24.35 5.11 -6.81
N GLY A 484 -23.91 3.86 -6.72
CA GLY A 484 -24.57 2.73 -7.36
C GLY A 484 -24.88 1.58 -6.41
N GLU A 485 -26.10 1.03 -6.44
CA GLU A 485 -26.43 -0.25 -5.79
C GLU A 485 -27.55 -1.00 -6.56
N ARG A 486 -28.03 -2.10 -6.00
CA ARG A 486 -29.08 -2.94 -6.57
C ARG A 486 -30.44 -2.27 -6.46
N ASN A 487 -30.86 -1.93 -5.25
CA ASN A 487 -32.21 -1.47 -4.98
C ASN A 487 -32.23 -0.23 -4.08
N TYR A 488 -33.09 0.74 -4.39
CA TYR A 488 -33.27 1.96 -3.58
C TYR A 488 -33.70 1.64 -2.15
N THR A 489 -34.72 0.80 -1.99
CA THR A 489 -35.34 0.55 -0.67
C THR A 489 -34.48 -0.28 0.27
N ASN A 490 -33.67 -1.21 -0.28
CA ASN A 490 -32.98 -2.23 0.51
C ASN A 490 -31.46 -2.05 0.54
N ASP A 491 -30.87 -1.33 -0.39
CA ASP A 491 -29.41 -1.30 -0.59
C ASP A 491 -28.84 0.12 -0.65
N PHE A 492 -29.62 1.16 -0.35
CA PHE A 492 -29.11 2.54 -0.33
C PHE A 492 -28.30 2.82 0.95
N LEU A 493 -27.04 2.39 0.93
CA LEU A 493 -26.09 2.55 2.03
C LEU A 493 -25.94 4.02 2.44
N TYR A 494 -26.02 4.30 3.73
CA TYR A 494 -25.89 5.65 4.33
C TYR A 494 -26.89 6.69 3.80
N GLN A 495 -28.07 6.27 3.35
CA GLN A 495 -29.08 7.16 2.74
C GLN A 495 -29.35 8.44 3.55
N LEU A 496 -29.56 8.32 4.87
CA LEU A 496 -29.86 9.46 5.72
C LEU A 496 -28.68 10.42 5.84
N GLU A 497 -27.47 9.91 6.02
CA GLU A 497 -26.24 10.73 6.07
C GLU A 497 -26.03 11.49 4.75
N TRP A 498 -26.26 10.87 3.59
CA TRP A 498 -26.18 11.59 2.31
C TRP A 498 -27.20 12.72 2.19
N GLN A 499 -28.42 12.50 2.70
CA GLN A 499 -29.46 13.54 2.71
C GLN A 499 -29.09 14.71 3.62
N GLU A 500 -28.51 14.42 4.78
CA GLU A 500 -28.01 15.44 5.72
C GLU A 500 -26.84 16.25 5.12
N HIS A 501 -25.90 15.57 4.44
CA HIS A 501 -24.81 16.25 3.75
C HIS A 501 -25.28 17.11 2.58
N LEU A 502 -26.33 16.70 1.84
CA LEU A 502 -26.95 17.56 0.82
C LEU A 502 -27.63 18.77 1.45
N ALA A 503 -28.38 18.58 2.53
CA ALA A 503 -29.12 19.66 3.20
C ALA A 503 -28.18 20.71 3.83
N SER A 504 -27.05 20.27 4.37
CA SER A 504 -26.01 21.15 4.93
C SER A 504 -25.11 21.80 3.88
N GLY A 505 -25.11 21.28 2.64
CA GLY A 505 -24.25 21.75 1.54
C GLY A 505 -22.85 21.13 1.52
N ALA A 506 -22.51 20.25 2.47
CA ALA A 506 -21.26 19.49 2.48
C ALA A 506 -21.13 18.58 1.24
N LEU A 507 -22.25 17.99 0.81
CA LEU A 507 -22.40 17.36 -0.48
C LEU A 507 -23.19 18.30 -1.40
N THR A 508 -22.58 18.70 -2.52
CA THR A 508 -23.23 19.63 -3.47
C THR A 508 -24.23 18.91 -4.36
N LYS A 509 -23.93 17.68 -4.77
CA LYS A 509 -24.77 16.88 -5.68
C LYS A 509 -24.60 15.39 -5.39
N ILE A 510 -25.67 14.63 -5.61
CA ILE A 510 -25.64 13.17 -5.65
C ILE A 510 -26.40 12.67 -6.87
N ASP A 511 -25.83 11.70 -7.58
CA ASP A 511 -26.50 10.96 -8.65
C ASP A 511 -26.50 9.48 -8.31
N VAL A 512 -27.69 8.87 -8.29
CA VAL A 512 -27.88 7.49 -7.84
C VAL A 512 -28.26 6.54 -8.99
N ALA A 513 -27.70 5.35 -8.99
CA ALA A 513 -27.95 4.30 -9.96
C ALA A 513 -28.40 3.00 -9.26
N PHE A 514 -29.67 2.62 -9.43
CA PHE A 514 -30.20 1.36 -8.91
C PHE A 514 -30.39 0.37 -10.04
N SER A 515 -29.62 -0.72 -10.01
CA SER A 515 -29.54 -1.68 -11.12
C SER A 515 -30.68 -2.69 -11.17
N ARG A 516 -31.58 -2.71 -10.19
CA ARG A 516 -32.65 -3.72 -10.06
C ARG A 516 -34.04 -3.17 -9.73
N ASP A 517 -34.22 -1.85 -9.73
CA ASP A 517 -35.54 -1.24 -9.50
C ASP A 517 -36.40 -1.18 -10.77
N GLN A 518 -35.79 -1.44 -11.94
CA GLN A 518 -36.43 -1.47 -13.25
C GLN A 518 -35.84 -2.60 -14.13
N PRO A 519 -36.51 -2.98 -15.24
CA PRO A 519 -36.01 -4.01 -16.15
C PRO A 519 -34.63 -3.71 -16.74
N GLU A 520 -34.40 -2.45 -17.13
CA GLU A 520 -33.13 -1.98 -17.68
C GLU A 520 -32.09 -1.78 -16.58
N LYS A 521 -30.84 -2.21 -16.83
CA LYS A 521 -29.75 -2.00 -15.88
C LYS A 521 -29.26 -0.57 -15.92
N ILE A 522 -29.44 0.16 -14.81
CA ILE A 522 -28.86 1.49 -14.62
C ILE A 522 -27.66 1.35 -13.69
N TYR A 523 -26.48 1.78 -14.16
CA TYR A 523 -25.23 1.78 -13.43
C TYR A 523 -24.62 3.19 -13.38
N VAL A 524 -23.58 3.38 -12.57
CA VAL A 524 -22.94 4.68 -12.36
C VAL A 524 -22.42 5.29 -13.66
N GLN A 525 -21.90 4.50 -14.59
CA GLN A 525 -21.46 4.98 -15.90
C GLN A 525 -22.59 5.60 -16.75
N HIS A 526 -23.83 5.12 -16.59
CA HIS A 526 -24.97 5.74 -17.27
C HIS A 526 -25.25 7.13 -16.69
N ARG A 527 -25.17 7.28 -15.36
CA ARG A 527 -25.29 8.59 -14.68
C ARG A 527 -24.15 9.53 -15.04
N LEU A 528 -22.92 9.04 -15.13
CA LEU A 528 -21.78 9.84 -15.61
C LEU A 528 -22.05 10.39 -17.01
N TRP A 529 -22.56 9.56 -17.92
CA TRP A 529 -22.87 9.98 -19.27
C TRP A 529 -23.99 11.03 -19.33
N GLU A 530 -25.05 10.86 -18.54
CA GLU A 530 -26.14 11.85 -18.41
C GLU A 530 -25.60 13.20 -17.94
N GLN A 531 -24.63 13.18 -17.04
CA GLN A 531 -24.08 14.36 -16.36
C GLN A 531 -22.77 14.90 -16.97
N ARG A 532 -22.39 14.39 -18.15
CA ARG A 532 -21.06 14.64 -18.76
C ARG A 532 -20.68 16.11 -18.93
N GLN A 533 -21.64 16.99 -19.22
CA GLN A 533 -21.39 18.42 -19.43
C GLN A 533 -20.98 19.12 -18.12
N ASP A 534 -21.67 18.80 -17.02
CA ASP A 534 -21.32 19.29 -15.68
C ASP A 534 -19.97 18.72 -15.21
N ILE A 535 -19.69 17.45 -15.53
CA ILE A 535 -18.39 16.81 -15.23
C ILE A 535 -17.26 17.58 -15.93
N LEU A 536 -17.41 17.86 -17.24
CA LEU A 536 -16.43 18.65 -17.98
C LEU A 536 -16.24 20.04 -17.36
N ALA A 537 -17.33 20.73 -17.00
CA ALA A 537 -17.25 22.04 -16.36
C ALA A 537 -16.49 21.99 -15.01
N TRP A 538 -16.73 20.98 -14.18
CA TRP A 538 -16.00 20.82 -12.92
C TRP A 538 -14.53 20.47 -13.16
N LEU A 539 -14.22 19.68 -14.18
CA LEU A 539 -12.84 19.39 -14.57
C LEU A 539 -12.10 20.65 -15.02
N ASP A 540 -12.77 21.58 -15.71
CA ASP A 540 -12.23 22.89 -16.07
C ASP A 540 -12.00 23.79 -14.84
N GLU A 541 -12.82 23.66 -13.79
CA GLU A 541 -12.60 24.28 -12.46
C GLU A 541 -11.44 23.62 -11.68
N GLY A 542 -10.85 22.55 -12.22
CA GLY A 542 -9.75 21.85 -11.59
C GLY A 542 -10.18 20.71 -10.66
N ALA A 543 -11.35 20.11 -10.88
CA ALA A 543 -11.84 19.01 -10.07
C ALA A 543 -10.91 17.81 -10.04
N HIS A 544 -10.98 17.06 -8.93
CA HIS A 544 -10.38 15.73 -8.78
C HIS A 544 -11.46 14.65 -8.91
N LEU A 545 -11.16 13.60 -9.69
CA LEU A 545 -11.97 12.42 -9.90
C LEU A 545 -11.46 11.27 -9.03
N TYR A 546 -12.39 10.57 -8.39
CA TYR A 546 -12.11 9.39 -7.57
C TYR A 546 -13.02 8.24 -7.99
N VAL A 547 -12.47 7.03 -8.09
CA VAL A 547 -13.23 5.81 -8.38
C VAL A 547 -12.87 4.74 -7.34
N CYS A 548 -13.89 4.14 -6.71
CA CYS A 548 -13.70 3.10 -5.72
C CYS A 548 -14.74 1.98 -5.86
N GLY A 549 -14.31 0.73 -5.72
CA GLY A 549 -15.16 -0.46 -5.79
C GLY A 549 -14.59 -1.56 -6.70
N ASP A 550 -15.47 -2.31 -7.36
CA ASP A 550 -15.13 -3.47 -8.18
C ASP A 550 -14.15 -3.12 -9.33
N GLU A 551 -12.95 -3.72 -9.29
CA GLU A 551 -11.89 -3.52 -10.28
C GLU A 551 -12.27 -4.10 -11.66
N LYS A 552 -12.85 -5.32 -11.68
CA LYS A 552 -12.99 -6.10 -12.91
C LYS A 552 -14.09 -5.59 -13.84
N GLY A 553 -15.21 -5.11 -13.30
CA GLY A 553 -16.35 -4.61 -14.05
C GLY A 553 -16.49 -3.10 -13.95
N MET A 554 -16.84 -2.60 -12.76
CA MET A 554 -17.27 -1.21 -12.57
C MET A 554 -16.19 -0.20 -12.96
N ALA A 555 -14.97 -0.36 -12.45
CA ALA A 555 -13.87 0.58 -12.72
C ALA A 555 -13.57 0.70 -14.21
N LYS A 556 -13.55 -0.42 -14.93
CA LYS A 556 -13.33 -0.46 -16.39
C LYS A 556 -14.41 0.28 -17.18
N ASP A 557 -15.67 0.09 -16.81
CA ASP A 557 -16.80 0.76 -17.47
C ASP A 557 -16.82 2.27 -17.20
N VAL A 558 -16.45 2.67 -15.98
CA VAL A 558 -16.25 4.07 -15.60
C VAL A 558 -15.10 4.69 -16.39
N ASP A 559 -13.94 4.03 -16.49
CA ASP A 559 -12.79 4.51 -17.27
C ASP A 559 -13.17 4.77 -18.72
N ASN A 560 -13.82 3.79 -19.36
CA ASN A 560 -14.27 3.91 -20.74
C ASN A 560 -15.26 5.05 -20.93
N THR A 561 -16.11 5.31 -19.94
CA THR A 561 -17.08 6.41 -19.98
C THR A 561 -16.40 7.75 -19.80
N LEU A 562 -15.47 7.87 -18.84
CA LEU A 562 -14.67 9.09 -18.64
C LEU A 562 -13.85 9.43 -19.89
N VAL A 563 -13.25 8.45 -20.54
CA VAL A 563 -12.58 8.64 -21.85
C VAL A 563 -13.52 9.25 -22.87
N LYS A 564 -14.74 8.74 -23.00
CA LYS A 564 -15.73 9.27 -23.95
C LYS A 564 -16.17 10.69 -23.59
N ILE A 565 -16.34 10.99 -22.29
CA ILE A 565 -16.67 12.33 -21.80
C ILE A 565 -15.55 13.30 -22.16
N LEU A 566 -14.29 12.95 -21.87
CA LEU A 566 -13.11 13.76 -22.18
C LEU A 566 -12.87 13.92 -23.69
N ALA A 567 -13.35 12.97 -24.50
CA ALA A 567 -13.29 13.04 -25.95
C ALA A 567 -14.36 13.97 -26.57
N GLU A 568 -15.44 14.30 -25.85
CA GLU A 568 -16.56 15.10 -26.39
C GLU A 568 -16.10 16.49 -26.89
N PRO A 569 -15.30 17.27 -26.14
CA PRO A 569 -14.73 18.53 -26.63
C PRO A 569 -13.71 18.35 -27.77
N LEU A 570 -13.21 17.13 -27.96
CA LEU A 570 -12.16 16.74 -28.91
C LEU A 570 -12.76 16.05 -30.14
N LYS A 571 -14.01 16.39 -30.50
CA LYS A 571 -14.75 15.80 -31.64
C LYS A 571 -14.95 14.29 -31.55
N GLY A 572 -14.96 13.74 -30.33
CA GLY A 572 -15.12 12.30 -30.08
C GLY A 572 -13.85 11.47 -30.32
N ASP A 573 -12.68 12.10 -30.38
CA ASP A 573 -11.40 11.39 -30.46
C ASP A 573 -11.09 10.67 -29.13
N GLU A 574 -11.38 9.37 -29.08
CA GLU A 574 -11.13 8.55 -27.89
C GLU A 574 -9.64 8.40 -27.56
N GLU A 575 -8.73 8.48 -28.53
CA GLU A 575 -7.29 8.41 -28.25
C GLU A 575 -6.85 9.66 -27.50
N ALA A 576 -7.31 10.84 -27.96
CA ALA A 576 -7.10 12.10 -27.27
C ALA A 576 -7.79 12.13 -25.89
N GLY A 577 -8.98 11.54 -25.77
CA GLY A 577 -9.68 11.35 -24.48
C GLY A 577 -8.89 10.49 -23.50
N ARG A 578 -8.30 9.37 -23.96
CA ARG A 578 -7.39 8.52 -23.13
C ARG A 578 -6.14 9.29 -22.72
N ALA A 579 -5.56 10.07 -23.63
CA ALA A 579 -4.41 10.92 -23.32
C ALA A 579 -4.75 11.96 -22.24
N LYS A 580 -5.96 12.55 -22.27
CA LYS A 580 -6.46 13.46 -21.24
C LYS A 580 -6.68 12.78 -19.90
N LEU A 581 -7.26 11.58 -19.89
CA LEU A 581 -7.42 10.82 -18.64
C LEU A 581 -6.06 10.49 -18.01
N LYS A 582 -5.08 10.12 -18.83
CA LYS A 582 -3.69 9.90 -18.40
C LYS A 582 -3.03 11.17 -17.85
N GLU A 583 -3.28 12.33 -18.47
CA GLU A 583 -2.83 13.63 -17.95
C GLU A 583 -3.40 13.89 -16.55
N LEU A 584 -4.70 13.62 -16.33
CA LEU A 584 -5.33 13.76 -15.02
C LEU A 584 -4.74 12.78 -14.00
N THR A 585 -4.48 11.52 -14.37
CA THR A 585 -3.82 10.55 -13.48
C THR A 585 -2.43 11.03 -13.07
N LYS A 586 -1.61 11.48 -14.03
CA LYS A 586 -0.26 11.98 -13.76
C LYS A 586 -0.28 13.25 -12.90
N ALA A 587 -1.30 14.09 -13.05
CA ALA A 587 -1.51 15.27 -12.23
C ALA A 587 -2.10 14.97 -10.84
N GLY A 588 -2.36 13.70 -10.49
CA GLY A 588 -3.02 13.32 -9.24
C GLY A 588 -4.48 13.77 -9.15
N ARG A 589 -5.10 14.10 -10.29
CA ARG A 589 -6.49 14.55 -10.41
C ARG A 589 -7.45 13.44 -10.84
N TYR A 590 -6.94 12.26 -11.16
CA TYR A 590 -7.74 11.05 -11.31
C TYR A 590 -7.11 9.91 -10.51
N GLN A 591 -7.80 9.45 -9.46
CA GLN A 591 -7.31 8.49 -8.48
C GLN A 591 -8.27 7.30 -8.34
N ARG A 592 -7.73 6.11 -8.05
CA ARG A 592 -8.49 4.86 -7.94
C ARG A 592 -8.14 4.11 -6.66
N ASP A 593 -9.16 3.51 -6.04
CA ASP A 593 -9.06 2.55 -4.95
C ASP A 593 -9.99 1.36 -5.25
N VAL A 594 -9.51 0.43 -6.08
CA VAL A 594 -10.31 -0.65 -6.67
C VAL A 594 -9.75 -2.02 -6.26
N TYR A 595 -10.64 -3.00 -6.11
CA TYR A 595 -10.33 -4.31 -5.54
C TYR A 595 -11.21 -5.45 -6.04
#